data_AF-A0A3D2CA12-F1
#
_entry.id   AF-A0A3D2CA12-F1
#
_cell.length_a   1.000
_cell.length_b   1.000
_cell.length_c   1.000
_cell.angle_alpha   90.00
_cell.angle_beta   90.00
_cell.angle_gamma   90.00
#
_symmetry.space_group_name_H-M   'P 1'
#
loop_
_entity.id
_entity.type
_entity.pdbx_description
1 polymer ?
#
loop_
_entity_poly.entity_id
_entity_poly.type
_entity_poly.pdbx_seq_one_letter_code
_entity_poly.pdbx_strand_id
1 'polypeptide(L)'
;MNLLLSLLLATPAHAWTADEPWRTVETEHYRIHYPVDTEAWALDLAGRIDPMRERVSEVVGWAPDERTEIVILDPRSRANGFALPFSRSPRIGVFPTAAPASSGIGNYRLWAEDLLVHEDAHILHLSRPSRNPLERIVFDGLLGVPAIAIKSPAWVSEGYATLV
;
A
#
# COMPACT_ATOMS: atom_id res chain seq x y z
N MET A 1 -3.15 48.22 17.78
CA MET A 1 -3.58 47.85 16.42
C MET A 1 -2.34 47.40 15.66
N ASN A 2 -1.97 46.12 15.74
CA ASN A 2 -0.85 45.55 14.98
C ASN A 2 -1.39 44.40 14.13
N LEU A 3 -1.56 44.63 12.82
CA LEU A 3 -1.78 43.55 11.85
C LEU A 3 -0.45 42.80 11.67
N LEU A 4 -0.42 41.53 12.07
CA LEU A 4 0.62 40.60 11.63
C LEU A 4 0.22 40.05 10.26
N LEU A 5 1.01 40.38 9.24
CA LEU A 5 0.88 39.90 7.88
C LEU A 5 1.43 38.47 7.83
N SER A 6 0.55 37.46 7.79
CA SER A 6 0.96 36.07 7.57
C SER A 6 1.29 35.87 6.09
N LEU A 7 2.57 35.75 5.76
CA LEU A 7 3.03 35.35 4.43
C LEU A 7 2.72 33.86 4.25
N LEU A 8 1.77 33.50 3.39
CA LEU A 8 1.61 32.12 2.94
C LEU A 8 2.84 31.73 2.10
N LEU A 9 3.80 31.05 2.72
CA LEU A 9 4.81 30.30 2.00
C LEU A 9 4.08 29.10 1.36
N ALA A 10 3.74 29.23 0.07
CA ALA A 10 3.36 28.07 -0.73
C ALA A 10 4.61 27.19 -0.87
N THR A 11 4.72 26.14 -0.05
CA THR A 11 5.70 25.08 -0.28
C THR A 11 5.39 24.44 -1.63
N PRO A 12 6.30 24.43 -2.60
CA PRO A 12 6.06 23.71 -3.85
C PRO A 12 5.91 22.24 -3.49
N ALA A 13 4.69 21.72 -3.65
CA ALA A 13 4.46 20.28 -3.62
C ALA A 13 5.20 19.70 -4.83
N HIS A 14 6.30 18.98 -4.57
CA HIS A 14 6.95 18.20 -5.61
C HIS A 14 6.03 17.02 -5.90
N ALA A 15 5.35 17.07 -7.04
CA ALA A 15 4.57 15.96 -7.53
C ALA A 15 5.46 15.12 -8.45
N TRP A 16 5.73 13.88 -8.07
CA TRP A 16 6.48 12.96 -8.91
C TRP A 16 5.71 12.67 -10.20
N THR A 17 6.40 12.76 -11.34
CA THR A 17 5.84 12.42 -12.65
C THR A 17 6.37 11.07 -13.14
N ALA A 18 5.71 10.50 -14.15
CA ALA A 18 6.16 9.25 -14.77
C ALA A 18 7.54 9.37 -15.46
N ASP A 19 8.02 10.59 -15.71
CA ASP A 19 9.27 10.87 -16.43
C ASP A 19 10.50 10.95 -15.52
N GLU A 20 10.32 10.88 -14.20
CA GLU A 20 11.43 10.81 -13.25
C GLU A 20 12.19 9.47 -13.37
N PRO A 21 13.49 9.40 -13.04
CA PRO A 21 14.19 8.13 -13.03
C PRO A 21 13.64 7.22 -11.92
N TRP A 22 13.06 6.09 -12.31
CA TRP A 22 12.57 5.06 -11.39
C TRP A 22 13.60 3.95 -11.19
N ARG A 23 13.63 3.36 -9.99
CA ARG A 23 14.39 2.16 -9.64
C ARG A 23 13.46 1.10 -9.07
N THR A 24 13.98 -0.11 -8.93
CA THR A 24 13.25 -1.22 -8.32
C THR A 24 14.18 -2.01 -7.40
N VAL A 25 13.70 -2.32 -6.20
CA VAL A 25 14.33 -3.28 -5.29
C VAL A 25 13.37 -4.45 -5.09
N GLU A 26 13.88 -5.68 -5.12
CA GLU A 26 13.10 -6.89 -4.90
C GLU A 26 13.38 -7.46 -3.51
N THR A 27 12.35 -8.03 -2.88
CA THR A 27 12.43 -8.79 -1.62
C THR A 27 11.87 -10.20 -1.84
N GLU A 28 11.68 -10.98 -0.78
CA GLU A 28 11.01 -12.28 -0.91
C GLU A 28 9.58 -12.12 -1.45
N HIS A 29 8.80 -11.19 -0.87
CA HIS A 29 7.38 -11.04 -1.16
C HIS A 29 7.03 -9.84 -2.03
N TYR A 30 7.98 -8.93 -2.30
CA TYR A 30 7.68 -7.66 -2.94
C TYR A 30 8.63 -7.30 -4.08
N ARG A 31 8.14 -6.48 -5.02
CA ARG A 31 8.95 -5.62 -5.87
C ARG A 31 8.56 -4.18 -5.59
N ILE A 32 9.51 -3.37 -5.19
CA ILE A 32 9.25 -1.99 -4.78
C ILE A 32 9.78 -1.06 -5.86
N HIS A 33 8.89 -0.33 -6.53
CA HIS A 33 9.19 0.66 -7.54
C HIS A 33 9.16 2.05 -6.94
N TYR A 34 10.22 2.82 -7.15
CA TYR A 34 10.38 4.11 -6.49
C TYR A 34 11.18 5.13 -7.32
N PRO A 35 10.84 6.43 -7.24
CA PRO A 35 11.69 7.51 -7.75
C PRO A 35 13.02 7.57 -7.00
N VAL A 36 14.13 7.90 -7.69
CA VAL A 36 15.50 7.89 -7.12
C VAL A 36 15.63 8.72 -5.83
N ASP A 37 14.93 9.83 -5.73
CA ASP A 37 14.88 10.72 -4.56
C ASP A 37 14.25 10.08 -3.31
N THR A 38 13.56 8.94 -3.45
CA THR A 38 13.03 8.14 -2.34
C THR A 38 13.85 6.90 -2.01
N GLU A 39 15.01 6.70 -2.65
CA GLU A 39 15.80 5.47 -2.55
C GLU A 39 16.13 5.06 -1.12
N ALA A 40 16.62 5.99 -0.29
CA ALA A 40 16.96 5.69 1.10
C ALA A 40 15.75 5.15 1.88
N TRP A 41 14.57 5.68 1.60
CA TRP A 41 13.33 5.22 2.23
C TRP A 41 12.88 3.86 1.70
N ALA A 42 12.92 3.67 0.38
CA ALA A 42 12.56 2.41 -0.27
C ALA A 42 13.43 1.24 0.21
N LEU A 43 14.74 1.48 0.37
CA LEU A 43 15.70 0.48 0.85
C LEU A 43 15.54 0.19 2.35
N ASP A 44 15.26 1.19 3.19
CA ASP A 44 14.91 0.99 4.60
C ASP A 44 13.66 0.12 4.73
N LEU A 45 12.62 0.41 3.93
CA LEU A 45 11.39 -0.37 3.89
C LEU A 45 11.68 -1.82 3.44
N ALA A 46 12.38 -1.99 2.32
CA ALA A 46 12.73 -3.31 1.79
C ALA A 46 13.46 -4.19 2.82
N GLY A 47 14.29 -3.60 3.67
CA GLY A 47 15.03 -4.32 4.71
C GLY A 47 14.20 -4.90 5.85
N ARG A 48 12.90 -4.61 5.95
CA ARG A 48 12.06 -4.98 7.11
C ARG A 48 10.64 -5.48 6.80
N ILE A 49 10.16 -5.40 5.56
CA ILE A 49 8.77 -5.71 5.23
C ILE A 49 8.43 -7.20 5.14
N ASP A 50 9.36 -8.08 4.78
CA ASP A 50 9.05 -9.50 4.60
C ASP A 50 8.56 -10.17 5.92
N PRO A 51 9.19 -9.97 7.10
CA PRO A 51 8.65 -10.50 8.36
C PRO A 51 7.28 -9.93 8.75
N MET A 52 6.89 -8.77 8.22
CA MET A 52 5.57 -8.20 8.44
C MET A 52 4.53 -8.96 7.62
N ARG A 53 4.82 -9.20 6.32
CA ARG A 53 4.02 -10.04 5.43
C ARG A 53 3.75 -11.41 6.02
N GLU A 54 4.78 -12.05 6.57
CA GLU A 54 4.67 -13.37 7.20
C GLU A 54 3.61 -13.37 8.32
N ARG A 55 3.67 -12.38 9.21
CA ARG A 55 2.70 -12.24 10.33
C ARG A 55 1.28 -11.96 9.83
N VAL A 56 1.12 -11.08 8.84
CA VAL A 56 -0.19 -10.83 8.21
C VAL A 56 -0.71 -12.14 7.61
N SER A 57 0.15 -12.92 6.94
CA SER A 57 -0.20 -14.22 6.38
C SER A 57 -0.63 -15.26 7.42
N GLU A 58 0.01 -15.28 8.58
CA GLU A 58 -0.41 -16.14 9.70
C GLU A 58 -1.83 -15.79 10.18
N VAL A 59 -2.15 -14.50 10.30
CA VAL A 59 -3.48 -14.04 10.73
C VAL A 59 -4.55 -14.30 9.65
N VAL A 60 -4.25 -13.99 8.38
CA VAL A 60 -5.18 -14.16 7.25
C VAL A 60 -5.31 -15.63 6.82
N GLY A 61 -4.27 -16.42 7.05
CA GLY A 61 -4.17 -17.84 6.70
C GLY A 61 -4.02 -18.09 5.20
N TRP A 62 -3.55 -17.12 4.42
CA TRP A 62 -3.21 -17.26 2.99
C TRP A 62 -2.39 -16.08 2.50
N ALA A 63 -1.58 -16.31 1.47
CA ALA A 63 -0.91 -15.29 0.70
C ALA A 63 -0.88 -15.71 -0.79
N PRO A 64 -0.79 -14.74 -1.72
CA PRO A 64 -0.52 -15.05 -3.12
C PRO A 64 0.90 -15.58 -3.30
N ASP A 65 1.09 -16.50 -4.26
CA ASP A 65 2.40 -17.03 -4.63
C ASP A 65 3.26 -16.00 -5.39
N GLU A 66 2.61 -15.03 -6.05
CA GLU A 66 3.29 -13.95 -6.76
C GLU A 66 3.72 -12.83 -5.80
N ARG A 67 4.84 -12.18 -6.12
CA ARG A 67 5.26 -10.96 -5.44
C ARG A 67 4.22 -9.85 -5.61
N THR A 68 4.02 -9.07 -4.57
CA THR A 68 3.18 -7.87 -4.60
C THR A 68 4.02 -6.68 -5.09
N GLU A 69 3.50 -5.94 -6.05
CA GLU A 69 4.15 -4.76 -6.62
C GLU A 69 3.85 -3.54 -5.72
N ILE A 70 4.85 -3.02 -5.02
CA ILE A 70 4.73 -1.78 -4.25
C ILE A 70 5.17 -0.62 -5.13
N VAL A 71 4.35 0.43 -5.21
CA VAL A 71 4.70 1.67 -5.90
C VAL A 71 4.74 2.80 -4.88
N ILE A 72 5.92 3.42 -4.75
CA ILE A 72 6.12 4.59 -3.89
C ILE A 72 5.69 5.83 -4.67
N LEU A 73 4.63 6.49 -4.21
CA LEU A 73 4.07 7.66 -4.89
C LEU A 73 3.56 8.69 -3.88
N ASP A 74 3.84 9.97 -4.12
CA ASP A 74 3.37 11.05 -3.24
C ASP A 74 2.75 12.24 -4.01
N PRO A 75 1.64 12.01 -4.73
CA PRO A 75 1.07 13.01 -5.62
C PRO A 75 0.46 14.22 -4.90
N ARG A 76 0.26 14.16 -3.58
CA ARG A 76 -0.46 15.19 -2.81
C ARG A 76 0.16 15.53 -1.45
N SER A 77 1.31 14.96 -1.11
CA SER A 77 1.93 15.09 0.22
C SER A 77 0.93 14.79 1.35
N ARG A 78 0.26 13.63 1.25
CA ARG A 78 -0.75 13.18 2.22
C ARG A 78 -0.42 11.78 2.70
N ALA A 79 -0.62 11.55 3.99
CA ALA A 79 -0.61 10.23 4.59
C ALA A 79 -1.77 9.41 4.04
N ASN A 80 -1.47 8.48 3.12
CA ASN A 80 -2.43 7.59 2.51
C ASN A 80 -1.75 6.34 1.91
N GLY A 81 -2.56 5.38 1.50
CA GLY A 81 -2.15 4.24 0.69
C GLY A 81 -3.36 3.67 -0.04
N PHE A 82 -3.12 2.61 -0.81
CA PHE A 82 -4.21 1.80 -1.36
C PHE A 82 -3.69 0.43 -1.77
N ALA A 83 -4.57 -0.58 -1.69
CA ALA A 83 -4.35 -1.92 -2.20
C ALA A 83 -5.21 -2.19 -3.44
N LEU A 84 -4.59 -2.78 -4.46
CA LEU A 84 -5.23 -3.25 -5.68
C LEU A 84 -5.09 -4.78 -5.73
N PRO A 85 -6.11 -5.53 -5.29
CA PRO A 85 -6.06 -6.99 -5.18
C PRO A 85 -6.28 -7.67 -6.53
N PHE A 86 -5.45 -7.33 -7.53
CA PHE A 86 -5.50 -8.00 -8.82
C PHE A 86 -5.13 -9.48 -8.67
N SER A 87 -5.73 -10.30 -9.53
CA SER A 87 -5.48 -11.75 -9.55
C SER A 87 -4.08 -12.12 -10.02
N ARG A 88 -3.42 -11.19 -10.72
CA ARG A 88 -2.03 -11.27 -11.17
C ARG A 88 -1.37 -9.95 -10.83
N SER A 89 -0.15 -9.99 -10.30
CA SER A 89 0.60 -8.81 -9.89
C SER A 89 -0.24 -7.90 -8.98
N PRO A 90 -0.67 -8.38 -7.78
CA PRO A 90 -1.33 -7.53 -6.78
C PRO A 90 -0.46 -6.32 -6.46
N ARG A 91 -1.06 -5.17 -6.18
CA ARG A 91 -0.30 -3.91 -6.03
C ARG A 91 -0.67 -3.13 -4.80
N ILE A 92 0.31 -2.47 -4.20
CA ILE A 92 0.10 -1.51 -3.12
C ILE A 92 0.70 -0.17 -3.55
N GLY A 93 -0.07 0.90 -3.42
CA GLY A 93 0.43 2.27 -3.48
C GLY A 93 0.75 2.77 -2.09
N VAL A 94 1.99 3.21 -1.85
CA VAL A 94 2.42 3.71 -0.55
C VAL A 94 2.86 5.16 -0.65
N PHE A 95 2.32 6.00 0.24
CA PHE A 95 2.64 7.42 0.28
C PHE A 95 3.61 7.65 1.43
N PRO A 96 4.85 8.09 1.15
CA PRO A 96 5.84 8.25 2.19
C PRO A 96 5.47 9.36 3.17
N THR A 97 4.74 10.42 2.78
CA THR A 97 4.31 11.45 3.74
C THR A 97 3.60 10.83 4.94
N ALA A 98 4.18 11.00 6.13
CA ALA A 98 3.62 10.48 7.37
C ALA A 98 2.41 11.28 7.86
N ALA A 99 1.56 10.61 8.64
CA ALA A 99 0.44 11.25 9.31
C ALA A 99 0.94 12.32 10.32
N PRO A 100 0.22 13.44 10.50
CA PRO A 100 0.58 14.45 11.50
C PRO A 100 0.66 13.83 12.91
N ALA A 101 1.57 14.30 13.75
CA ALA A 101 1.78 13.76 15.10
C ALA A 101 0.53 13.77 16.00
N SER A 102 -0.44 14.64 15.72
CA SER A 102 -1.74 14.70 16.40
C SER A 102 -2.68 13.52 16.11
N SER A 103 -2.34 12.65 15.17
CA SER A 103 -3.13 11.46 14.82
C SER A 103 -2.91 10.25 15.76
N GLY A 104 -1.99 10.35 16.72
CA GLY A 104 -1.57 9.22 17.57
C GLY A 104 -0.50 8.32 16.94
N ILE A 105 -0.19 8.52 15.65
CA ILE A 105 0.80 7.74 14.85
C ILE A 105 1.88 8.72 14.33
N GLY A 106 2.50 9.45 15.24
CA GLY A 106 3.41 10.56 14.93
C GLY A 106 4.85 10.20 14.58
N ASN A 107 5.13 8.97 14.14
CA ASN A 107 6.46 8.55 13.72
C ASN A 107 6.39 7.97 12.30
N TYR A 108 7.15 8.56 11.39
CA TYR A 108 7.21 8.20 9.97
C TYR A 108 7.53 6.71 9.74
N ARG A 109 8.40 6.12 10.57
CA ARG A 109 8.73 4.69 10.47
C ARG A 109 7.55 3.81 10.85
N LEU A 110 6.84 4.17 11.93
CA LEU A 110 5.66 3.43 12.40
C LEU A 110 4.47 3.62 11.45
N TRP A 111 4.31 4.81 10.89
CA TRP A 111 3.29 5.08 9.87
C TRP A 111 3.40 4.13 8.67
N ALA A 112 4.60 3.99 8.10
CA ALA A 112 4.80 3.11 6.95
C ALA A 112 4.56 1.64 7.29
N GLU A 113 4.87 1.24 8.53
CA GLU A 113 4.60 -0.11 9.02
C GLU A 113 3.10 -0.35 9.16
N ASP A 114 2.40 0.52 9.88
CA ASP A 114 0.96 0.41 10.12
C ASP A 114 0.18 0.43 8.81
N LEU A 115 0.54 1.36 7.90
CA LEU A 115 -0.07 1.43 6.57
C LEU A 115 0.17 0.15 5.78
N LEU A 116 1.41 -0.36 5.73
CA LEU A 116 1.68 -1.58 4.98
C LEU A 116 0.97 -2.78 5.57
N VAL A 117 0.90 -2.94 6.89
CA VAL A 117 0.13 -4.03 7.50
C VAL A 117 -1.33 -3.99 7.03
N HIS A 118 -1.95 -2.79 7.05
CA HIS A 118 -3.32 -2.60 6.59
C HIS A 118 -3.50 -2.93 5.10
N GLU A 119 -2.67 -2.34 4.22
CA GLU A 119 -2.79 -2.56 2.78
C GLU A 119 -2.42 -3.98 2.37
N ASP A 120 -1.49 -4.60 3.08
CA ASP A 120 -1.12 -5.99 2.86
C ASP A 120 -2.23 -6.94 3.31
N ALA A 121 -2.89 -6.66 4.43
CA ALA A 121 -4.09 -7.37 4.84
C ALA A 121 -5.18 -7.31 3.77
N HIS A 122 -5.38 -6.16 3.10
CA HIS A 122 -6.25 -6.07 1.91
C HIS A 122 -5.80 -7.00 0.79
N ILE A 123 -4.51 -7.05 0.45
CA ILE A 123 -4.00 -7.96 -0.58
C ILE A 123 -4.25 -9.42 -0.21
N LEU A 124 -3.85 -9.87 0.99
CA LEU A 124 -4.02 -11.26 1.40
C LEU A 124 -5.48 -11.66 1.53
N HIS A 125 -6.32 -10.78 2.03
CA HIS A 125 -7.74 -11.05 2.20
C HIS A 125 -8.46 -11.09 0.84
N LEU A 126 -8.31 -10.04 0.04
CA LEU A 126 -9.15 -9.78 -1.11
C LEU A 126 -8.64 -10.47 -2.38
N SER A 127 -7.33 -10.75 -2.48
CA SER A 127 -6.76 -11.46 -3.64
C SER A 127 -6.98 -12.98 -3.59
N ARG A 128 -7.55 -13.52 -2.51
CA ARG A 128 -7.75 -14.97 -2.38
C ARG A 128 -8.75 -15.48 -3.44
N PRO A 129 -8.40 -16.46 -4.28
CA PRO A 129 -9.31 -17.03 -5.28
C PRO A 129 -10.56 -17.64 -4.65
N SER A 130 -11.69 -17.55 -5.35
CA SER A 130 -12.92 -18.21 -4.91
C SER A 130 -12.77 -19.74 -4.89
N ARG A 131 -13.42 -20.41 -3.95
CA ARG A 131 -13.54 -21.88 -3.96
C ARG A 131 -14.50 -22.38 -5.05
N ASN A 132 -15.31 -21.50 -5.63
CA ASN A 132 -16.21 -21.83 -6.74
C ASN A 132 -15.48 -21.73 -8.09
N PRO A 133 -15.34 -22.83 -8.87
CA PRO A 133 -14.62 -22.82 -10.14
C PRO A 133 -15.19 -21.85 -11.18
N LEU A 134 -16.51 -21.66 -11.22
CA LEU A 134 -17.14 -20.72 -12.15
C LEU A 134 -16.80 -19.27 -11.78
N GLU A 135 -16.79 -18.96 -10.49
CA GLU A 135 -16.36 -17.64 -10.04
C GLU A 135 -14.90 -17.39 -10.36
N ARG A 136 -14.02 -18.38 -10.20
CA ARG A 136 -12.61 -18.22 -10.60
C ARG A 136 -12.44 -17.92 -12.09
N ILE A 137 -13.19 -18.59 -12.96
CA ILE A 137 -13.13 -18.34 -14.41
C ILE A 137 -13.56 -16.90 -14.73
N VAL A 138 -14.64 -16.43 -14.11
CA VAL A 138 -15.19 -15.09 -14.37
C VAL A 138 -14.34 -14.00 -13.72
N PHE A 139 -14.13 -14.09 -12.41
CA PHE A 139 -13.49 -13.04 -11.62
C PHE A 139 -11.97 -13.04 -11.79
N ASP A 140 -11.31 -14.17 -11.56
CA ASP A 140 -9.83 -14.21 -11.65
C ASP A 140 -9.35 -14.23 -13.11
N GLY A 141 -10.10 -14.92 -13.98
CA GLY A 141 -9.78 -15.10 -15.39
C GLY A 141 -10.17 -13.91 -16.26
N LEU A 142 -11.48 -13.67 -16.41
CA LEU A 142 -12.00 -12.66 -17.34
C LEU A 142 -11.86 -11.23 -16.80
N LEU A 143 -12.19 -11.01 -15.52
CA LEU A 143 -12.15 -9.68 -14.91
C LEU A 143 -10.79 -9.32 -14.30
N GLY A 144 -9.94 -10.32 -14.00
CA GLY A 144 -8.63 -10.13 -13.39
C GLY A 144 -8.67 -9.65 -11.94
N VAL A 145 -9.82 -9.70 -11.27
CA VAL A 145 -10.03 -9.27 -9.88
C VAL A 145 -10.87 -10.33 -9.17
N PRO A 146 -10.41 -10.87 -8.02
CA PRO A 146 -11.12 -11.97 -7.37
C PRO A 146 -12.50 -11.60 -6.86
N ALA A 147 -13.36 -12.61 -6.74
CA ALA A 147 -14.75 -12.42 -6.34
C ALA A 147 -14.88 -11.78 -4.95
N ILE A 148 -13.94 -12.05 -4.03
CA ILE A 148 -13.93 -11.49 -2.67
C ILE A 148 -13.76 -9.97 -2.76
N ALA A 149 -12.79 -9.48 -3.53
CA ALA A 149 -12.56 -8.05 -3.73
C ALA A 149 -13.80 -7.31 -4.28
N ILE A 150 -14.61 -7.96 -5.13
CA ILE A 150 -15.81 -7.35 -5.73
C ILE A 150 -17.04 -7.45 -4.83
N LYS A 151 -17.20 -8.57 -4.11
CA LYS A 151 -18.42 -8.88 -3.35
C LYS A 151 -18.36 -8.45 -1.90
N SER A 152 -17.17 -8.20 -1.35
CA SER A 152 -17.02 -7.72 0.03
C SER A 152 -17.49 -6.27 0.14
N PRO A 153 -18.42 -5.95 1.06
CA PRO A 153 -18.78 -4.57 1.34
C PRO A 153 -17.62 -3.84 2.02
N ALA A 154 -17.54 -2.52 1.87
CA ALA A 154 -16.42 -1.73 2.37
C ALA A 154 -16.11 -1.93 3.86
N TRP A 155 -17.14 -2.09 4.71
CA TRP A 155 -16.93 -2.33 6.14
C TRP A 155 -16.26 -3.68 6.45
N VAL A 156 -16.44 -4.69 5.59
CA VAL A 156 -15.73 -5.98 5.71
C VAL A 156 -14.29 -5.82 5.26
N SER A 157 -14.07 -5.18 4.11
CA SER A 157 -12.71 -4.98 3.58
C SER A 157 -11.87 -4.14 4.55
N GLU A 158 -12.31 -2.92 4.86
CA GLU A 158 -11.55 -2.01 5.73
C GLU A 158 -11.53 -2.45 7.19
N GLY A 159 -12.65 -2.98 7.69
CA GLY A 159 -12.75 -3.44 9.07
C GLY A 159 -11.85 -4.65 9.33
N TYR A 160 -11.73 -5.57 8.37
CA TYR A 160 -10.81 -6.70 8.48
C TYR A 160 -9.35 -6.24 8.42
N ALA A 161 -8.99 -5.36 7.47
CA ALA A 161 -7.64 -4.81 7.38
C ALA A 161 -7.21 -4.05 8.64
N THR A 162 -8.15 -3.37 9.32
CA THR A 162 -7.89 -2.66 10.60
C THR A 162 -7.75 -3.61 11.80
N LEU A 163 -8.35 -4.80 11.72
CA LEU A 163 -8.31 -5.79 12.81
C LEU A 163 -6.98 -6.55 12.84
N VAL A 164 -6.40 -6.80 11.67
CA VAL A 164 -5.12 -7.49 11.49
C VAL A 164 -3.98 -6.65 12.04
#